data_AF-A0A848B3T7-F1
#
_entry.id   AF-A0A848B3T7-F1
#
_cell.length_a   1.000
_cell.length_b   1.000
_cell.length_c   1.000
_cell.angle_alpha   90.00
_cell.angle_beta   90.00
_cell.angle_gamma   90.00
#
_symmetry.space_group_name_H-M   'P 1'
#
loop_
_entity.id
_entity.type
_entity.pdbx_description
1 polymer ?
#
loop_
_entity_poly.entity_id
_entity_poly.type
_entity_poly.pdbx_seq_one_letter_code
_entity_poly.pdbx_strand_id
1 'polypeptide(L)'
;MVRLPLLINKQRIKTLEELRENFNLTELLARFRGGQLRAWLNCWDFSSELEQVEALSPDLPEQELLETLCHIFRVEGDAKEQALAAFRKEREKLEEQQREVERLRKLHEQEEQRKAEQTEPLTLEEIEFDWQEAEGPKIDLLTSGADRFVAIADKRGYYSYNGIQWERANLKWEENYTCHLYCCNGNFILDYGSTPYVYSNFTRWNKIEIGDDKIHINKIIWTGDHYIALGSEEYQSSYETGTFFKKTETYWVCNPVIYTSDELTSPWHRETVKLDETLSNGIWFNNRLIALSGGSYNERIIYSGSTLTDLTRHEEEGSGCGSHIWIGMGKCFRGHFTGESTEDCALVTDDGIHWKTLKYGITQIADANRFIIAHLFKPQTRAYAHDGADIGFHLSLDGINWRKLNAPLQNGKIAYLDGKLLIADGNKLAVGTLKN
;
A
#
# COMPACT_ATOMS: atom_id res chain seq x y z
N MET A 1 -4.95 31.32 -62.03
CA MET A 1 -4.29 30.73 -60.84
C MET A 1 -5.19 30.99 -59.64
N VAL A 2 -5.46 29.99 -58.80
CA VAL A 2 -6.28 30.17 -57.58
C VAL A 2 -5.38 30.72 -56.48
N ARG A 3 -5.67 31.92 -55.98
CA ARG A 3 -4.92 32.52 -54.85
C ARG A 3 -5.32 31.85 -53.54
N LEU A 4 -4.45 30.97 -53.03
CA LEU A 4 -4.65 30.30 -51.73
C LEU A 4 -4.17 31.21 -50.59
N PRO A 5 -4.97 31.43 -49.54
CA PRO A 5 -4.52 32.16 -48.35
C PRO A 5 -3.60 31.28 -47.49
N LEU A 6 -2.65 31.91 -46.78
CA LEU A 6 -1.83 31.24 -45.78
C LEU A 6 -2.65 31.07 -44.50
N LEU A 7 -2.64 29.87 -43.91
CA LEU A 7 -3.35 29.61 -42.65
C LEU A 7 -2.40 29.76 -41.47
N ILE A 8 -2.58 30.81 -40.68
CA ILE A 8 -1.84 31.09 -39.44
C ILE A 8 -2.84 31.44 -38.33
N ASN A 9 -2.70 30.88 -37.12
CA ASN A 9 -3.61 31.09 -35.98
C ASN A 9 -5.09 30.84 -36.34
N LYS A 10 -5.36 29.85 -37.21
CA LYS A 10 -6.68 29.55 -37.81
C LYS A 10 -7.29 30.68 -38.66
N GLN A 11 -6.54 31.74 -38.95
CA GLN A 11 -6.94 32.83 -39.84
C GLN A 11 -6.40 32.64 -41.26
N ARG A 12 -7.12 33.18 -42.25
CA ARG A 12 -6.76 33.12 -43.67
C ARG A 12 -6.05 34.41 -44.07
N ILE A 13 -4.73 34.39 -44.06
CA ILE A 13 -3.86 35.52 -44.33
C ILE A 13 -3.66 35.69 -45.84
N LYS A 14 -3.87 36.90 -46.33
CA LYS A 14 -3.81 37.29 -47.75
C LYS A 14 -2.81 38.43 -48.00
N THR A 15 -2.47 39.22 -46.99
CA THR A 15 -1.53 40.34 -47.09
C THR A 15 -0.35 40.18 -46.13
N LEU A 16 0.73 40.92 -46.35
CA LEU A 16 1.89 40.95 -45.44
C LEU A 16 1.54 41.66 -44.13
N GLU A 17 0.64 42.65 -44.17
CA GLU A 17 0.12 43.34 -42.98
C GLU A 17 -0.67 42.38 -42.09
N GLU A 18 -1.58 41.60 -42.67
CA GLU A 18 -2.34 40.57 -41.92
C GLU A 18 -1.41 39.51 -41.30
N LEU A 19 -0.31 39.17 -41.98
CA LEU A 19 0.70 38.24 -41.46
C LEU A 19 1.44 38.83 -40.26
N ARG A 20 1.78 40.12 -40.29
CA ARG A 20 2.44 40.82 -39.18
C ARG A 20 1.52 40.95 -37.97
N GLU A 21 0.23 41.24 -38.19
CA GLU A 21 -0.78 41.33 -37.12
C GLU A 21 -1.07 39.98 -36.45
N ASN A 22 -0.95 38.88 -37.21
CA ASN A 22 -1.23 37.52 -36.72
C ASN A 22 0.04 36.66 -36.62
N PHE A 23 1.19 37.28 -36.42
CA PHE A 23 2.48 36.61 -36.53
C PHE A 23 2.64 35.49 -35.49
N ASN A 24 2.75 34.25 -35.95
CA ASN A 24 3.04 33.08 -35.13
C ASN A 24 4.24 32.35 -35.72
N LEU A 25 5.36 32.44 -35.01
CA LEU A 25 6.64 31.95 -35.49
C LEU A 25 6.68 30.42 -35.57
N THR A 26 5.98 29.72 -34.67
CA THR A 26 5.85 28.25 -34.68
C THR A 26 5.12 27.76 -35.93
N GLU A 27 3.95 28.33 -36.22
CA GLU A 27 3.19 27.95 -37.40
C GLU A 27 3.90 28.38 -38.68
N LEU A 28 4.48 29.59 -38.71
CA LEU A 28 5.21 30.10 -39.87
C LEU A 28 6.41 29.21 -40.21
N LEU A 29 7.17 28.74 -39.21
CA LEU A 29 8.27 27.79 -39.40
C LEU A 29 7.75 26.46 -39.99
N ALA A 30 6.62 25.95 -39.50
CA ALA A 30 6.01 24.74 -40.04
C ALA A 30 5.53 24.93 -41.50
N ARG A 31 4.97 26.09 -41.84
CA ARG A 31 4.57 26.44 -43.22
C ARG A 31 5.77 26.65 -44.14
N PHE A 32 6.88 27.16 -43.61
CA PHE A 32 8.15 27.27 -44.33
C PHE A 32 8.70 25.88 -44.66
N ARG A 33 8.89 25.01 -43.65
CA ARG A 33 9.37 23.63 -43.84
C ARG A 33 8.45 22.79 -44.74
N GLY A 34 7.15 23.04 -44.68
CA GLY A 34 6.14 22.39 -45.53
C GLY A 34 5.99 22.98 -46.94
N GLY A 35 6.76 24.01 -47.31
CA GLY A 35 6.70 24.67 -48.63
C GLY A 35 5.46 25.55 -48.87
N GLN A 36 4.54 25.63 -47.92
CA GLN A 36 3.29 26.38 -48.01
C GLN A 36 3.53 27.89 -47.99
N LEU A 37 4.54 28.35 -47.23
CA LEU A 37 4.93 29.76 -47.20
C LEU A 37 5.44 30.25 -48.57
N ARG A 38 6.29 29.44 -49.22
CA ARG A 38 6.81 29.72 -50.57
C ARG A 38 5.68 29.81 -51.60
N ALA A 39 4.77 28.85 -51.58
CA ALA A 39 3.62 28.82 -52.48
C ALA A 39 2.71 30.06 -52.30
N TRP A 40 2.50 30.49 -51.06
CA TRP A 40 1.72 31.68 -50.75
C TRP A 40 2.39 32.96 -51.27
N LEU A 41 3.68 33.16 -50.98
CA LEU A 41 4.43 34.33 -51.45
C LEU A 41 4.38 34.47 -52.98
N ASN A 42 4.50 33.35 -53.71
CA ASN A 42 4.42 33.32 -55.16
C ASN A 42 3.00 33.62 -55.69
N CYS A 43 1.94 33.11 -55.05
CA CYS A 43 0.56 33.30 -55.51
C CYS A 43 0.04 34.74 -55.34
N TRP A 44 0.64 35.49 -54.41
CA TRP A 44 0.24 36.86 -54.06
C TRP A 44 1.23 37.92 -54.57
N ASP A 45 2.18 37.53 -55.43
CA ASP A 45 3.13 38.40 -56.10
C ASP A 45 4.09 39.16 -55.14
N PHE A 46 4.41 38.56 -53.98
CA PHE A 46 5.37 39.09 -53.00
C PHE A 46 6.81 38.71 -53.39
N SER A 47 7.28 39.22 -54.52
CA SER A 47 8.55 38.78 -55.15
C SER A 47 9.80 39.04 -54.29
N SER A 48 9.81 40.11 -53.49
CA SER A 48 10.97 40.47 -52.66
C SER A 48 11.14 39.52 -51.47
N GLU A 49 10.05 39.20 -50.78
CA GLU A 49 10.03 38.25 -49.67
C GLU A 49 10.23 36.82 -50.17
N LEU A 50 9.71 36.48 -51.35
CA LEU A 50 9.93 35.17 -51.98
C LEU A 50 11.41 34.92 -52.26
N GLU A 51 12.12 35.88 -52.85
CA GLU A 51 13.55 35.77 -53.14
C GLU A 51 14.37 35.57 -51.86
N GLN A 52 14.04 36.31 -50.79
CA GLN A 52 14.70 36.16 -49.49
C GLN A 52 14.42 34.80 -48.83
N VAL A 53 13.18 34.29 -48.93
CA VAL A 53 12.83 32.96 -48.39
C VAL A 53 13.47 31.82 -49.19
N GLU A 54 13.60 31.97 -50.51
CA GLU A 54 14.27 30.99 -51.37
C GLU A 54 15.80 31.00 -51.21
N ALA A 55 16.38 32.13 -50.82
CA ALA A 55 17.81 32.25 -50.51
C ALA A 55 18.21 31.62 -49.17
N LEU A 56 17.25 31.19 -48.34
CA LEU A 56 17.54 30.54 -47.06
C LEU A 56 18.20 29.16 -47.27
N SER A 57 19.33 28.95 -46.61
CA SER A 57 20.00 27.65 -46.59
C SER A 57 19.14 26.61 -45.86
N PRO A 58 19.02 25.37 -46.38
CA PRO A 58 18.32 24.28 -45.68
C PRO A 58 19.04 23.82 -44.39
N ASP A 59 20.34 24.08 -44.29
CA ASP A 59 21.19 23.65 -43.15
C ASP A 59 21.34 24.74 -42.07
N LEU A 60 20.56 25.82 -42.15
CA LEU A 60 20.66 26.93 -41.19
C LEU A 60 20.23 26.47 -39.78
N PRO A 61 20.96 26.82 -38.71
CA PRO A 61 20.53 26.56 -37.33
C PRO A 61 19.14 27.12 -37.06
N GLU A 62 18.31 26.40 -36.30
CA GLU A 62 16.90 26.79 -36.07
C GLU A 62 16.79 28.20 -35.49
N GLN A 63 17.69 28.60 -34.59
CA GLN A 63 17.67 29.94 -34.01
C GLN A 63 17.97 31.03 -35.05
N GLU A 64 18.93 30.81 -35.94
CA GLU A 64 19.24 31.76 -37.03
C GLU A 64 18.11 31.81 -38.06
N LEU A 65 17.44 30.69 -38.31
CA LEU A 65 16.29 30.62 -39.21
C LEU A 65 15.11 31.42 -38.67
N LEU A 66 14.81 31.27 -37.37
CA LEU A 66 13.74 32.02 -36.70
C LEU A 66 13.99 33.52 -36.75
N GLU A 67 15.23 33.95 -36.51
CA GLU A 67 15.60 35.37 -36.59
C GLU A 67 15.54 35.92 -38.00
N THR A 68 15.95 35.13 -39.00
CA THR A 68 15.88 35.53 -40.41
C THR A 68 14.44 35.63 -40.88
N LEU A 69 13.56 34.71 -40.46
CA LEU A 69 12.12 34.79 -40.75
C LEU A 69 11.49 36.06 -40.14
N CYS A 70 11.82 36.43 -38.91
CA CYS A 70 11.38 37.70 -38.33
C CYS A 70 11.85 38.89 -39.17
N HIS A 71 13.10 38.87 -39.65
CA HIS A 71 13.65 39.95 -40.47
C HIS A 71 12.97 40.08 -41.84
N ILE A 72 12.79 38.96 -42.56
CA ILE A 72 12.12 38.93 -43.87
C ILE A 72 10.73 39.56 -43.80
N PHE A 73 9.96 39.26 -42.75
CA PHE A 73 8.61 39.78 -42.58
C PHE A 73 8.55 41.14 -41.87
N ARG A 74 9.71 41.75 -41.60
CA ARG A 74 9.86 43.06 -40.94
C ARG A 74 9.23 43.11 -39.53
N VAL A 75 9.35 42.02 -38.78
CA VAL A 75 9.00 41.95 -37.37
C VAL A 75 10.26 42.28 -36.56
N GLU A 76 10.34 43.52 -36.08
CA GLU A 76 11.51 44.07 -35.40
C GLU A 76 11.17 44.61 -33.99
N GLY A 77 12.18 44.89 -33.17
CA GLY A 77 12.02 45.41 -31.81
C GLY A 77 11.27 44.46 -30.88
N ASP A 78 10.42 45.01 -30.01
CA ASP A 78 9.66 44.26 -29.00
C ASP A 78 8.82 43.12 -29.60
N ALA A 79 8.32 43.29 -30.82
CA ALA A 79 7.54 42.25 -31.51
C ALA A 79 8.39 41.02 -31.88
N LYS A 80 9.68 41.22 -32.23
CA LYS A 80 10.63 40.12 -32.49
C LYS A 80 10.89 39.35 -31.21
N GLU A 81 11.15 40.05 -30.11
CA GLU A 81 11.43 39.44 -28.81
C GLU A 81 10.23 38.64 -28.29
N GLN A 82 9.02 39.19 -28.40
CA GLN A 82 7.78 38.51 -28.02
C GLN A 82 7.55 37.23 -28.84
N ALA A 83 7.75 37.27 -30.16
CA ALA A 83 7.58 36.11 -31.03
C ALA A 83 8.59 34.98 -30.72
N LEU A 84 9.86 35.33 -30.48
CA LEU A 84 10.89 34.36 -30.10
C LEU A 84 10.66 33.78 -28.69
N ALA A 85 10.22 34.60 -27.74
CA ALA A 85 9.88 34.14 -26.40
C ALA A 85 8.66 33.21 -26.40
N ALA A 86 7.63 33.53 -27.18
CA ALA A 86 6.45 32.68 -27.36
C ALA A 86 6.82 31.31 -27.95
N PHE A 87 7.68 31.29 -28.98
CA PHE A 87 8.19 30.06 -29.57
C PHE A 87 8.96 29.18 -28.56
N ARG A 88 9.87 29.78 -27.77
CA ARG A 88 10.62 29.06 -26.73
C ARG A 88 9.69 28.43 -25.69
N LYS A 89 8.71 29.19 -25.21
CA LYS A 89 7.74 28.71 -24.21
C LYS A 89 6.86 27.56 -24.75
N GLU A 90 6.47 27.63 -26.01
CA GLU A 90 5.65 26.58 -26.65
C GLU A 90 6.46 25.29 -26.86
N ARG A 91 7.73 25.42 -27.26
CA ARG A 91 8.70 24.32 -27.32
C ARG A 91 8.89 23.64 -25.97
N GLU A 92 9.17 24.41 -24.92
CA GLU A 92 9.37 23.89 -23.56
C GLU A 92 8.15 23.08 -23.09
N LYS A 93 6.94 23.59 -23.34
CA LYS A 93 5.69 22.90 -23.01
C LYS A 93 5.53 21.59 -23.78
N LEU A 94 5.90 21.55 -25.05
CA LEU A 94 5.83 20.34 -25.87
C LEU A 94 6.85 19.28 -25.41
N GLU A 95 8.07 19.71 -25.09
CA GLU A 95 9.12 18.84 -24.55
C GLU A 95 8.72 18.27 -23.19
N GLU A 96 8.10 19.06 -22.32
CA GLU A 96 7.58 18.61 -21.03
C GLU A 96 6.45 17.57 -21.20
N GLN A 97 5.51 17.82 -22.12
CA GLN A 97 4.46 16.85 -22.44
C GLN A 97 5.03 15.54 -22.99
N GLN A 98 6.04 15.61 -23.87
CA GLN A 98 6.70 14.42 -24.41
C GLN A 98 7.41 13.63 -23.31
N ARG A 99 8.12 14.30 -22.41
CA ARG A 99 8.75 13.65 -21.24
C ARG A 99 7.74 12.99 -20.32
N GLU A 100 6.58 13.60 -20.13
CA GLU A 100 5.50 13.02 -19.32
C GLU A 100 4.91 11.77 -19.97
N VAL A 101 4.62 11.83 -21.27
CA VAL A 101 4.14 10.67 -22.03
C VAL A 101 5.16 9.53 -22.01
N GLU A 102 6.45 9.84 -22.16
CA GLU A 102 7.51 8.84 -22.08
C GLU A 102 7.62 8.21 -20.67
N ARG A 103 7.48 9.02 -19.62
CA ARG A 103 7.43 8.54 -18.23
C ARG A 103 6.25 7.61 -17.99
N LEU A 104 5.05 8.00 -18.42
CA LEU A 104 3.84 7.18 -18.29
C LEU A 104 3.96 5.87 -19.07
N ARG A 105 4.54 5.92 -20.27
CA ARG A 105 4.78 4.71 -21.08
C ARG A 105 5.75 3.76 -20.40
N LYS A 106 6.88 4.27 -19.88
CA LYS A 106 7.85 3.46 -19.12
C LYS A 106 7.22 2.84 -17.87
N LEU A 107 6.38 3.59 -17.16
CA LEU A 107 5.66 3.09 -16.00
C LEU A 107 4.70 1.95 -16.39
N HIS A 108 3.94 2.13 -17.47
CA HIS A 108 3.03 1.10 -17.97
C HIS A 108 3.77 -0.16 -18.45
N GLU A 109 4.88 -0.01 -19.19
CA GLU A 109 5.73 -1.13 -19.62
C GLU A 109 6.30 -1.90 -18.41
N GLN A 110 6.75 -1.19 -17.36
CA GLN A 110 7.19 -1.83 -16.10
C GLN A 110 6.06 -2.55 -15.38
N GLU A 111 4.85 -2.00 -15.38
CA GLU A 111 3.69 -2.62 -14.75
C GLU A 111 3.27 -3.90 -15.50
N GLU A 112 3.24 -3.86 -16.83
CA GLU A 112 2.92 -5.02 -17.66
C GLU A 112 4.00 -6.10 -17.55
N GLN A 113 5.27 -5.72 -17.48
CA GLN A 113 6.36 -6.68 -17.25
C GLN A 113 6.24 -7.33 -15.87
N ARG A 114 5.95 -6.55 -14.81
CA ARG A 114 5.64 -7.09 -13.47
C ARG A 114 4.47 -8.07 -13.50
N LYS A 115 3.41 -7.76 -14.25
CA LYS A 115 2.25 -8.67 -14.40
C LYS A 115 2.63 -9.95 -15.12
N ALA A 116 3.43 -9.86 -16.19
CA ALA A 116 3.90 -11.02 -16.94
C ALA A 116 4.79 -11.95 -16.10
N GLU A 117 5.76 -11.38 -15.37
CA GLU A 117 6.63 -12.13 -14.45
C GLU A 117 5.83 -12.77 -13.29
N GLN A 118 4.73 -12.15 -12.85
CA GLN A 118 3.82 -12.73 -11.87
C GLN A 118 3.02 -13.92 -12.41
N THR A 119 2.77 -13.99 -13.72
CA THR A 119 2.00 -15.08 -14.37
C THR A 119 2.82 -16.31 -14.74
N GLU A 120 4.16 -16.23 -14.73
CA GLU A 120 4.99 -17.40 -14.96
C GLU A 120 4.79 -18.41 -13.81
N PRO A 121 4.60 -19.71 -14.09
CA PRO A 121 4.42 -20.70 -13.04
C PRO A 121 5.71 -20.86 -12.24
N LEU A 122 5.67 -20.48 -10.96
CA LEU A 122 6.75 -20.70 -10.00
C LEU A 122 6.60 -22.10 -9.41
N THR A 123 7.69 -22.85 -9.31
CA THR A 123 7.74 -24.11 -8.56
C THR A 123 8.30 -23.87 -7.17
N LEU A 124 7.99 -24.76 -6.21
CA LEU A 124 8.52 -24.61 -4.85
C LEU A 124 10.06 -24.71 -4.89
N GLU A 125 10.60 -25.59 -5.72
CA GLU A 125 12.03 -25.84 -5.92
C GLU A 125 12.81 -24.58 -6.28
N GLU A 126 12.24 -23.69 -7.09
CA GLU A 126 12.86 -22.44 -7.55
C GLU A 126 12.93 -21.35 -6.46
N ILE A 127 12.12 -21.46 -5.39
CA ILE A 127 12.14 -20.48 -4.30
C ILE A 127 13.36 -20.75 -3.41
N GLU A 128 14.45 -20.06 -3.68
CA GLU A 128 15.67 -20.10 -2.86
C GLU A 128 16.09 -18.70 -2.42
N PHE A 129 16.76 -18.63 -1.26
CA PHE A 129 17.24 -17.37 -0.70
C PHE A 129 18.76 -17.43 -0.50
N ASP A 130 19.44 -16.36 -0.90
CA ASP A 130 20.80 -16.08 -0.48
C ASP A 130 20.77 -15.35 0.86
N TRP A 131 21.30 -16.01 1.89
CA TRP A 131 21.22 -15.55 3.27
C TRP A 131 22.39 -14.69 3.67
N GLN A 132 22.09 -13.58 4.33
CA GLN A 132 23.03 -12.77 5.06
C GLN A 132 22.62 -12.70 6.53
N GLU A 133 23.47 -13.19 7.41
CA GLU A 133 23.29 -13.06 8.86
C GLU A 133 23.87 -11.73 9.35
N ALA A 134 23.22 -11.15 10.35
CA ALA A 134 23.63 -9.91 10.99
C ALA A 134 23.18 -9.88 12.45
N GLU A 135 23.71 -8.92 13.21
CA GLU A 135 23.16 -8.55 14.52
C GLU A 135 22.48 -7.19 14.42
N GLY A 136 21.42 -6.99 15.19
CA GLY A 136 20.67 -5.74 15.22
C GLY A 136 19.97 -5.48 16.54
N PRO A 137 18.96 -4.59 16.56
CA PRO A 137 18.17 -4.39 17.76
C PRO A 137 17.48 -5.70 18.18
N LYS A 138 17.20 -5.87 19.48
CA LYS A 138 16.45 -7.03 19.96
C LYS A 138 14.98 -6.89 19.60
N ILE A 139 14.59 -7.41 18.44
CA ILE A 139 13.27 -7.22 17.86
C ILE A 139 12.21 -8.00 18.64
N ASP A 140 11.22 -7.28 19.18
CA ASP A 140 10.07 -7.83 19.90
C ASP A 140 8.85 -7.98 18.96
N LEU A 141 8.63 -6.98 18.10
CA LEU A 141 7.58 -6.94 17.08
C LEU A 141 8.17 -6.57 15.73
N LEU A 142 7.67 -7.16 14.65
CA LEU A 142 8.16 -6.94 13.29
C LEU A 142 7.01 -6.93 12.28
N THR A 143 7.06 -6.02 11.33
CA THR A 143 6.19 -6.02 10.14
C THR A 143 6.91 -5.38 8.96
N SER A 144 6.32 -5.45 7.77
CA SER A 144 6.79 -4.77 6.57
C SER A 144 5.64 -3.98 5.93
N GLY A 145 6.01 -2.87 5.31
CA GLY A 145 5.11 -2.05 4.49
C GLY A 145 5.48 -2.18 3.02
N ALA A 146 5.18 -1.14 2.25
CA ALA A 146 5.51 -1.11 0.82
C ALA A 146 7.00 -0.90 0.55
N ASP A 147 7.74 -0.25 1.45
CA ASP A 147 9.10 0.23 1.20
C ASP A 147 10.13 -0.14 2.27
N ARG A 148 9.70 -0.59 3.46
CA ARG A 148 10.59 -0.86 4.59
C ARG A 148 10.02 -1.87 5.58
N PHE A 149 10.93 -2.45 6.36
CA PHE A 149 10.64 -3.13 7.60
C PHE A 149 10.48 -2.12 8.74
N VAL A 150 9.55 -2.39 9.63
CA VAL A 150 9.35 -1.65 10.89
C VAL A 150 9.34 -2.64 12.04
N ALA A 151 10.06 -2.29 13.10
CA ALA A 151 10.18 -3.13 14.28
C ALA A 151 10.01 -2.31 15.56
N ILE A 152 9.53 -2.98 16.61
CA ILE A 152 9.64 -2.50 17.99
C ILE A 152 10.70 -3.34 18.68
N ALA A 153 11.63 -2.68 19.36
CA ALA A 153 12.66 -3.31 20.17
C ALA A 153 12.92 -2.45 21.41
N ASP A 154 12.89 -3.04 22.61
CA ASP A 154 13.16 -2.31 23.86
C ASP A 154 12.31 -1.02 23.97
N LYS A 155 11.01 -1.14 23.71
CA LYS A 155 10.01 -0.04 23.70
C LYS A 155 10.32 1.12 22.75
N ARG A 156 11.17 0.90 21.74
CA ARG A 156 11.52 1.91 20.73
C ARG A 156 11.15 1.41 19.34
N GLY A 157 10.73 2.34 18.49
CA GLY A 157 10.50 2.06 17.08
C GLY A 157 11.79 2.09 16.27
N TYR A 158 11.92 1.17 15.33
CA TYR A 158 13.02 1.10 14.37
C TYR A 158 12.47 0.86 12.97
N TYR A 159 13.23 1.26 11.95
CA TYR A 159 12.95 0.90 10.56
C TYR A 159 14.21 0.51 9.82
N SER A 160 14.04 -0.28 8.77
CA SER A 160 15.12 -0.70 7.88
C SER A 160 14.60 -0.92 6.46
N TYR A 161 15.36 -0.46 5.47
CA TYR A 161 15.04 -0.70 4.05
C TYR A 161 15.59 -2.04 3.52
N ASN A 162 16.53 -2.67 4.25
CA ASN A 162 17.20 -3.89 3.80
C ASN A 162 17.22 -5.00 4.86
N GLY A 163 16.66 -4.77 6.04
CA GLY A 163 16.62 -5.71 7.17
C GLY A 163 17.92 -5.81 7.98
N ILE A 164 18.99 -5.14 7.56
CA ILE A 164 20.33 -5.21 8.18
C ILE A 164 20.68 -3.89 8.87
N GLN A 165 20.51 -2.78 8.17
CA GLN A 165 20.80 -1.45 8.69
C GLN A 165 19.52 -0.87 9.30
N TRP A 166 19.53 -0.67 10.62
CA TRP A 166 18.37 -0.20 11.36
C TRP A 166 18.57 1.22 11.87
N GLU A 167 17.58 2.07 11.63
CA GLU A 167 17.51 3.44 12.13
C GLU A 167 16.42 3.57 13.19
N ARG A 168 16.64 4.45 14.17
CA ARG A 168 15.67 4.71 15.24
C ARG A 168 14.57 5.63 14.76
N ALA A 169 13.32 5.23 14.96
CA ALA A 169 12.16 6.11 14.89
C ALA A 169 11.91 6.74 16.27
N ASN A 170 11.44 7.99 16.28
CA ASN A 170 11.03 8.63 17.53
C ASN A 170 9.68 8.06 17.99
N LEU A 171 9.74 7.06 18.86
CA LEU A 171 8.63 6.56 19.66
C LEU A 171 9.05 6.65 21.13
N LYS A 172 8.27 7.34 21.95
CA LYS A 172 8.42 7.31 23.41
C LYS A 172 7.18 6.64 23.98
N TRP A 173 7.39 5.50 24.65
CA TRP A 173 6.36 4.77 25.35
C TRP A 173 6.91 4.23 26.66
N GLU A 174 6.12 4.32 27.74
CA GLU A 174 6.57 4.07 29.11
C GLU A 174 6.02 2.77 29.73
N GLU A 175 4.98 2.15 29.15
CA GLU A 175 4.21 1.09 29.82
C GLU A 175 4.59 -0.34 29.36
N ASN A 176 4.03 -1.38 30.01
CA ASN A 176 4.42 -2.80 29.89
C ASN A 176 3.24 -3.70 29.44
N TYR A 177 2.40 -3.24 28.50
CA TYR A 177 1.27 -4.03 28.00
C TYR A 177 1.62 -4.78 26.71
N THR A 178 0.82 -5.80 26.38
CA THR A 178 0.86 -6.51 25.09
C THR A 178 0.53 -5.55 23.95
N CYS A 179 1.41 -5.48 22.94
CA CYS A 179 1.27 -4.61 21.77
C CYS A 179 1.25 -5.42 20.48
N HIS A 180 0.51 -4.94 19.49
CA HIS A 180 0.44 -5.56 18.17
C HIS A 180 0.97 -4.56 17.13
N LEU A 181 1.85 -5.02 16.24
CA LEU A 181 2.39 -4.20 15.15
C LEU A 181 1.96 -4.78 13.81
N TYR A 182 1.32 -3.98 12.96
CA TYR A 182 0.92 -4.40 11.63
C TYR A 182 0.90 -3.23 10.64
N CYS A 183 1.00 -3.54 9.35
CA CYS A 183 0.77 -2.58 8.28
C CYS A 183 -0.72 -2.59 7.88
N CYS A 184 -1.31 -1.41 7.69
CA CYS A 184 -2.67 -1.21 7.25
C CYS A 184 -2.71 -0.04 6.25
N ASN A 185 -3.08 -0.33 5.00
CA ASN A 185 -3.11 0.64 3.90
C ASN A 185 -1.84 1.52 3.82
N GLY A 186 -0.66 0.89 3.85
CA GLY A 186 0.64 1.56 3.81
C GLY A 186 1.08 2.27 5.10
N ASN A 187 0.23 2.33 6.13
CA ASN A 187 0.54 2.91 7.43
C ASN A 187 0.92 1.81 8.43
N PHE A 188 1.89 2.07 9.29
CA PHE A 188 2.24 1.12 10.35
C PHE A 188 1.47 1.48 11.61
N ILE A 189 0.72 0.52 12.13
CA ILE A 189 -0.12 0.69 13.32
C ILE A 189 0.51 -0.13 14.45
N LEU A 190 0.82 0.57 15.53
CA LEU A 190 1.14 -0.02 16.81
C LEU A 190 -0.11 0.09 17.67
N ASP A 191 -0.79 -1.03 17.81
CA ASP A 191 -1.96 -1.14 18.66
C ASP A 191 -1.53 -1.36 20.10
N TYR A 192 -2.06 -0.50 20.96
CA TYR A 192 -1.85 -0.43 22.39
C TYR A 192 -3.25 -0.37 23.00
N GLY A 193 -3.56 -1.27 23.94
CA GLY A 193 -4.92 -1.65 24.35
C GLY A 193 -5.93 -0.58 24.76
N SER A 194 -5.63 0.73 24.69
CA SER A 194 -6.61 1.83 24.76
C SER A 194 -6.44 2.93 23.71
N THR A 195 -5.35 2.97 22.93
CA THR A 195 -5.14 4.00 21.91
C THR A 195 -4.19 3.51 20.81
N PRO A 196 -4.65 3.49 19.54
CA PRO A 196 -3.78 3.14 18.42
C PRO A 196 -2.79 4.27 18.08
N TYR A 197 -1.53 3.91 17.87
CA TYR A 197 -0.48 4.79 17.35
C TYR A 197 -0.18 4.46 15.91
N VAL A 198 -0.01 5.48 15.08
CA VAL A 198 0.25 5.33 13.65
C VAL A 198 1.50 6.04 13.22
N TYR A 199 2.28 5.35 12.40
CA TYR A 199 3.46 5.85 11.72
C TYR A 199 3.15 5.98 10.23
N SER A 200 2.94 7.22 9.79
CA SER A 200 2.41 7.59 8.49
C SER A 200 3.38 8.45 7.67
N ASN A 201 4.64 8.02 7.55
CA ASN A 201 5.70 8.58 6.67
C ASN A 201 6.81 9.43 7.35
N PHE A 202 7.59 8.76 8.20
CA PHE A 202 9.07 8.80 8.16
C PHE A 202 9.89 9.56 9.19
N THR A 203 9.35 9.99 10.33
CA THR A 203 10.23 10.20 11.52
C THR A 203 9.56 10.02 12.88
N ARG A 204 8.22 10.03 12.98
CA ARG A 204 7.49 10.07 14.25
C ARG A 204 6.23 9.22 14.22
N TRP A 205 5.86 8.71 15.38
CA TRP A 205 4.59 8.05 15.64
C TRP A 205 3.58 9.09 16.14
N ASN A 206 2.38 9.08 15.57
CA ASN A 206 1.27 9.94 15.94
C ASN A 206 0.18 9.14 16.63
N LYS A 207 -0.43 9.72 17.66
CA LYS A 207 -1.61 9.16 18.33
C LYS A 207 -2.81 9.33 17.41
N ILE A 208 -3.67 8.31 17.29
CA ILE A 208 -5.00 8.46 16.68
C ILE A 208 -6.04 8.45 17.79
N GLU A 209 -6.96 9.41 17.71
CA GLU A 209 -8.08 9.51 18.64
C GLU A 209 -9.33 8.95 17.95
N ILE A 210 -9.87 7.86 18.52
CA ILE A 210 -11.08 7.18 18.04
C ILE A 210 -12.01 7.06 19.23
N GLY A 211 -13.17 7.73 19.17
CA GLY A 211 -14.10 7.77 20.30
C GLY A 211 -13.59 8.62 21.47
N ASP A 212 -14.06 8.30 22.67
CA ASP A 212 -13.67 8.96 23.92
C ASP A 212 -12.62 8.15 24.71
N ASP A 213 -12.30 8.58 25.93
CA ASP A 213 -11.29 7.99 26.80
C ASP A 213 -11.65 6.60 27.35
N LYS A 214 -12.88 6.13 27.14
CA LYS A 214 -13.36 4.81 27.57
C LYS A 214 -13.38 3.79 26.44
N ILE A 215 -13.04 4.22 25.21
CA ILE A 215 -13.01 3.34 24.04
C ILE A 215 -11.62 2.73 23.91
N HIS A 216 -11.62 1.40 23.88
CA HIS A 216 -10.46 0.57 23.61
C HIS A 216 -10.54 0.04 22.19
N ILE A 217 -9.57 0.39 21.35
CA ILE A 217 -9.50 -0.11 19.97
C ILE A 217 -8.63 -1.36 19.97
N ASN A 218 -9.13 -2.44 19.36
CA ASN A 218 -8.47 -3.75 19.29
C ASN A 218 -7.87 -4.02 17.91
N LYS A 219 -8.47 -3.44 16.85
CA LYS A 219 -7.99 -3.62 15.47
C LYS A 219 -8.52 -2.54 14.54
N ILE A 220 -7.64 -1.99 13.69
CA ILE A 220 -8.02 -1.16 12.54
C ILE A 220 -7.83 -1.99 11.25
N ILE A 221 -8.82 -1.91 10.37
CA ILE A 221 -8.94 -2.69 9.14
C ILE A 221 -9.19 -1.71 7.99
N TRP A 222 -8.53 -1.94 6.85
CA TRP A 222 -8.80 -1.24 5.60
C TRP A 222 -9.68 -2.11 4.70
N THR A 223 -10.76 -1.55 4.16
CA THR A 223 -11.71 -2.29 3.32
C THR A 223 -11.39 -2.24 1.83
N GLY A 224 -10.47 -1.35 1.43
CA GLY A 224 -10.27 -0.95 0.03
C GLY A 224 -10.75 0.47 -0.23
N ASP A 225 -11.78 0.91 0.50
CA ASP A 225 -12.42 2.21 0.33
C ASP A 225 -12.40 3.08 1.61
N HIS A 226 -12.58 2.46 2.79
CA HIS A 226 -12.62 3.12 4.09
C HIS A 226 -11.99 2.25 5.19
N TYR A 227 -11.78 2.83 6.36
CA TYR A 227 -11.31 2.15 7.56
C TYR A 227 -12.46 1.71 8.45
N ILE A 228 -12.28 0.56 9.08
CA ILE A 228 -13.12 0.04 10.16
C ILE A 228 -12.22 -0.15 11.39
N ALA A 229 -12.63 0.39 12.54
CA ALA A 229 -12.01 0.12 13.83
C ALA A 229 -12.94 -0.73 14.69
N LEU A 230 -12.44 -1.87 15.13
CA LEU A 230 -13.10 -2.77 16.07
C LEU A 230 -12.60 -2.43 17.48
N GLY A 231 -13.51 -2.27 18.42
CA GLY A 231 -13.15 -1.94 19.79
C GLY A 231 -14.20 -2.35 20.83
N SER A 232 -13.96 -1.91 22.05
CA SER A 232 -14.89 -2.06 23.18
C SER A 232 -14.92 -0.81 24.05
N GLU A 233 -16.10 -0.46 24.53
CA GLU A 233 -16.33 0.55 25.55
C GLU A 233 -16.28 -0.12 26.93
N GLU A 234 -15.33 0.27 27.78
CA GLU A 234 -15.16 -0.33 29.10
C GLU A 234 -15.73 0.56 30.21
N TYR A 235 -16.50 -0.05 31.11
CA TYR A 235 -16.97 0.63 32.32
C TYR A 235 -17.10 -0.33 33.50
N GLN A 236 -16.93 0.20 34.71
CA GLN A 236 -17.17 -0.55 35.93
C GLN A 236 -18.65 -0.58 36.25
N SER A 237 -19.21 -1.78 36.36
CA SER A 237 -20.52 -2.02 36.93
C SER A 237 -20.37 -2.57 38.34
N SER A 238 -21.38 -2.35 39.17
CA SER A 238 -21.41 -2.88 40.53
C SER A 238 -22.77 -3.43 40.87
N TYR A 239 -22.79 -4.51 41.64
CA TYR A 239 -24.01 -5.08 42.21
C TYR A 239 -23.78 -5.43 43.67
N GLU A 240 -24.85 -5.38 44.45
CA GLU A 240 -24.81 -5.72 45.88
C GLU A 240 -25.08 -7.21 46.06
N THR A 241 -24.20 -7.90 46.79
CA THR A 241 -24.37 -9.30 47.19
C THR A 241 -24.54 -9.43 48.70
N GLY A 242 -25.29 -10.45 49.13
CA GLY A 242 -25.52 -10.77 50.55
C GLY A 242 -26.85 -10.24 51.10
N THR A 243 -27.52 -11.07 51.90
CA THR A 243 -28.85 -10.79 52.48
C THR A 243 -28.81 -10.09 53.84
N PHE A 244 -27.72 -10.22 54.62
CA PHE A 244 -27.58 -9.62 55.96
C PHE A 244 -26.38 -8.68 56.10
N PHE A 245 -25.30 -8.89 55.33
CA PHE A 245 -24.20 -7.96 55.17
C PHE A 245 -24.05 -7.70 53.68
N LYS A 246 -24.41 -6.49 53.24
CA LYS A 246 -24.26 -6.10 51.84
C LYS A 246 -22.78 -5.92 51.53
N LYS A 247 -22.29 -6.63 50.52
CA LYS A 247 -20.98 -6.46 49.92
C LYS A 247 -21.17 -5.93 48.51
N THR A 248 -20.48 -4.85 48.17
CA THR A 248 -20.46 -4.36 46.79
C THR A 248 -19.41 -5.15 46.02
N GLU A 249 -19.83 -5.85 44.98
CA GLU A 249 -18.92 -6.47 44.02
C GLU A 249 -18.89 -5.62 42.76
N THR A 250 -17.68 -5.25 42.34
CA THR A 250 -17.42 -4.48 41.12
C THR A 250 -16.88 -5.41 40.05
N TYR A 251 -17.42 -5.32 38.85
CA TYR A 251 -16.96 -6.06 37.68
C TYR A 251 -16.85 -5.12 36.48
N TRP A 252 -15.95 -5.43 35.55
CA TRP A 252 -15.80 -4.69 34.31
C TRP A 252 -16.78 -5.21 33.27
N VAL A 253 -17.46 -4.28 32.60
CA VAL A 253 -18.30 -4.56 31.43
C VAL A 253 -17.60 -3.97 30.22
N CYS A 254 -17.50 -4.77 29.16
CA CYS A 254 -16.91 -4.37 27.90
C CYS A 254 -17.99 -4.49 26.81
N ASN A 255 -18.48 -3.36 26.30
CA ASN A 255 -19.48 -3.33 25.24
C ASN A 255 -18.78 -3.22 23.87
N PRO A 256 -19.02 -4.11 22.91
CA PRO A 256 -18.43 -4.00 21.58
C PRO A 256 -18.85 -2.71 20.87
N VAL A 257 -17.90 -2.09 20.17
CA VAL A 257 -18.13 -0.91 19.33
C VAL A 257 -17.42 -1.06 17.99
N ILE A 258 -18.04 -0.52 16.94
CA ILE A 258 -17.43 -0.40 15.61
C ILE A 258 -17.42 1.08 15.24
N TYR A 259 -16.27 1.54 14.73
CA TYR A 259 -16.14 2.86 14.13
C TYR A 259 -15.72 2.76 12.66
N THR A 260 -16.14 3.73 11.86
CA THR A 260 -15.78 3.85 10.44
C THR A 260 -15.16 5.21 10.16
N SER A 261 -14.29 5.29 9.17
CA SER A 261 -13.71 6.55 8.69
C SER A 261 -13.13 6.38 7.29
N ASP A 262 -13.27 7.38 6.43
CA ASP A 262 -12.62 7.38 5.11
C ASP A 262 -11.10 7.61 5.22
N GLU A 263 -10.68 8.36 6.25
CA GLU A 263 -9.28 8.67 6.53
C GLU A 263 -8.84 8.16 7.89
N LEU A 264 -7.61 7.63 7.98
CA LEU A 264 -7.06 7.11 9.23
C LEU A 264 -6.98 8.21 10.31
N THR A 265 -6.76 9.46 9.90
CA THR A 265 -6.51 10.62 10.77
C THR A 265 -7.75 11.32 11.34
N SER A 266 -8.96 10.78 11.17
CA SER A 266 -10.28 11.34 11.56
C SER A 266 -11.01 12.10 10.43
N PRO A 267 -12.34 12.35 10.52
CA PRO A 267 -13.26 12.00 11.62
C PRO A 267 -13.68 10.53 11.64
N TRP A 268 -13.73 9.92 12.84
CA TRP A 268 -14.27 8.58 13.04
C TRP A 268 -15.75 8.63 13.47
N HIS A 269 -16.56 7.75 12.90
CA HIS A 269 -18.00 7.67 13.12
C HIS A 269 -18.37 6.37 13.85
N ARG A 270 -19.11 6.45 14.96
CA ARG A 270 -19.61 5.28 15.69
C ARG A 270 -20.77 4.65 14.95
N GLU A 271 -20.66 3.37 14.66
CA GLU A 271 -21.70 2.60 13.99
C GLU A 271 -22.69 2.00 14.99
N THR A 272 -23.96 1.90 14.57
CA THR A 272 -25.00 1.25 15.37
C THR A 272 -25.14 -0.21 14.92
N VAL A 273 -24.37 -1.09 15.54
CA VAL A 273 -24.37 -2.53 15.27
C VAL A 273 -24.76 -3.28 16.54
N LYS A 274 -25.61 -4.29 16.42
CA LYS A 274 -25.93 -5.20 17.53
C LYS A 274 -24.87 -6.29 17.58
N LEU A 275 -24.04 -6.25 18.62
CA LEU A 275 -23.01 -7.22 18.90
C LEU A 275 -23.16 -7.64 20.36
N ASP A 276 -23.10 -8.94 20.60
CA ASP A 276 -23.28 -9.50 21.94
C ASP A 276 -21.92 -9.66 22.66
N GLU A 277 -20.80 -9.69 21.93
CA GLU A 277 -19.47 -9.95 22.46
C GLU A 277 -18.41 -8.97 21.92
N THR A 278 -17.36 -8.74 22.70
CA THR A 278 -16.22 -7.90 22.32
C THR A 278 -15.42 -8.51 21.17
N LEU A 279 -15.14 -7.70 20.16
CA LEU A 279 -14.37 -8.09 18.99
C LEU A 279 -12.88 -7.89 19.26
N SER A 280 -12.12 -8.97 19.23
CA SER A 280 -10.68 -8.99 19.55
C SER A 280 -9.78 -8.80 18.33
N ASN A 281 -10.23 -9.24 17.16
CA ASN A 281 -9.46 -9.19 15.92
C ASN A 281 -10.41 -9.28 14.71
N GLY A 282 -9.91 -8.94 13.53
CA GLY A 282 -10.69 -9.09 12.31
C GLY A 282 -9.92 -8.66 11.06
N ILE A 283 -10.51 -8.99 9.91
CA ILE A 283 -10.01 -8.60 8.58
C ILE A 283 -11.18 -8.30 7.64
N TRP A 284 -10.88 -7.55 6.58
CA TRP A 284 -11.74 -7.43 5.41
C TRP A 284 -11.18 -8.32 4.30
N PHE A 285 -11.97 -9.29 3.85
CA PHE A 285 -11.55 -10.27 2.84
C PHE A 285 -12.71 -10.60 1.92
N ASN A 286 -12.49 -10.54 0.60
CA ASN A 286 -13.51 -10.80 -0.42
C ASN A 286 -14.84 -10.06 -0.15
N ASN A 287 -14.74 -8.75 0.07
CA ASN A 287 -15.87 -7.85 0.33
C ASN A 287 -16.71 -8.27 1.54
N ARG A 288 -16.05 -8.80 2.57
CA ARG A 288 -16.67 -9.27 3.80
C ARG A 288 -15.81 -8.93 5.00
N LEU A 289 -16.43 -8.39 6.05
CA LEU A 289 -15.82 -8.32 7.37
C LEU A 289 -15.88 -9.71 7.99
N ILE A 290 -14.75 -10.19 8.49
CA ILE A 290 -14.66 -11.39 9.33
C ILE A 290 -14.05 -10.93 10.65
N ALA A 291 -14.88 -10.85 11.70
CA ALA A 291 -14.48 -10.39 13.03
C ALA A 291 -14.61 -11.52 14.05
N LEU A 292 -13.67 -11.57 14.98
CA LEU A 292 -13.47 -12.66 15.93
C LEU A 292 -13.70 -12.14 17.35
N SER A 293 -14.62 -12.75 18.10
CA SER A 293 -14.81 -12.40 19.50
C SER A 293 -13.73 -13.01 20.39
N GLY A 294 -13.37 -12.31 21.47
CA GLY A 294 -12.42 -12.78 22.48
C GLY A 294 -13.11 -12.94 23.83
N GLY A 295 -13.89 -14.01 24.00
CA GLY A 295 -14.58 -14.35 25.25
C GLY A 295 -13.83 -15.37 26.10
N SER A 296 -14.04 -15.33 27.41
CA SER A 296 -13.56 -16.37 28.32
C SER A 296 -14.52 -17.56 28.31
N TYR A 297 -13.99 -18.72 27.96
CA TYR A 297 -14.57 -20.08 28.05
C TYR A 297 -15.37 -20.59 26.82
N ASN A 298 -14.79 -21.64 26.23
CA ASN A 298 -15.39 -22.71 25.43
C ASN A 298 -16.02 -22.43 24.06
N GLU A 299 -16.44 -21.20 23.77
CA GLU A 299 -17.12 -20.88 22.51
C GLU A 299 -16.46 -19.70 21.79
N ARG A 300 -16.18 -19.90 20.50
CA ARG A 300 -15.65 -18.85 19.63
C ARG A 300 -16.75 -18.35 18.73
N ILE A 301 -16.96 -17.04 18.75
CA ILE A 301 -17.98 -16.39 17.94
C ILE A 301 -17.33 -15.59 16.83
N ILE A 302 -17.88 -15.77 15.63
CA ILE A 302 -17.42 -15.13 14.41
C ILE A 302 -18.57 -14.30 13.87
N TYR A 303 -18.31 -13.03 13.66
CA TYR A 303 -19.21 -12.16 12.94
C TYR A 303 -18.73 -12.07 11.48
N SER A 304 -19.63 -12.36 10.54
CA SER A 304 -19.32 -12.26 9.11
C SER A 304 -20.43 -11.58 8.33
N GLY A 305 -20.06 -10.69 7.40
CA GLY A 305 -21.04 -9.94 6.61
C GLY A 305 -20.39 -9.02 5.58
N SER A 306 -21.10 -8.74 4.48
CA SER A 306 -20.68 -7.81 3.44
C SER A 306 -20.91 -6.35 3.82
N THR A 307 -21.74 -6.09 4.83
CA THR A 307 -22.02 -4.76 5.39
C THR A 307 -22.13 -4.86 6.91
N LEU A 308 -21.97 -3.75 7.62
CA LEU A 308 -22.12 -3.76 9.08
C LEU A 308 -23.55 -4.10 9.53
N THR A 309 -24.55 -3.86 8.68
CA THR A 309 -25.96 -4.16 8.94
C THR A 309 -26.35 -5.62 8.69
N ASP A 310 -25.54 -6.37 7.92
CA ASP A 310 -25.80 -7.77 7.58
C ASP A 310 -24.90 -8.76 8.34
N LEU A 311 -24.18 -8.29 9.36
CA LEU A 311 -23.31 -9.15 10.17
C LEU A 311 -24.09 -10.30 10.79
N THR A 312 -23.69 -11.50 10.42
CA THR A 312 -24.23 -12.76 10.92
C THR A 312 -23.29 -13.35 11.96
N ARG A 313 -23.86 -13.74 13.10
CA ARG A 313 -23.16 -14.37 14.22
C ARG A 313 -23.10 -15.88 13.98
N HIS A 314 -21.91 -16.45 14.01
CA HIS A 314 -21.65 -17.89 13.91
C HIS A 314 -20.92 -18.37 15.16
N GLU A 315 -21.41 -19.45 15.75
CA GLU A 315 -20.73 -20.15 16.84
C GLU A 315 -19.97 -21.35 16.29
N GLU A 316 -18.73 -21.52 16.75
CA GLU A 316 -17.94 -22.71 16.47
C GLU A 316 -17.56 -23.40 17.79
N GLU A 317 -17.75 -24.72 17.84
CA GLU A 317 -17.34 -25.56 18.97
C GLU A 317 -15.82 -25.60 19.07
N GLY A 318 -15.25 -25.09 20.16
CA GLY A 318 -13.80 -25.10 20.40
C GLY A 318 -13.39 -24.16 21.54
N SER A 319 -12.72 -24.70 22.57
CA SER A 319 -12.23 -23.93 23.71
C SER A 319 -10.94 -23.20 23.37
N GLY A 320 -10.98 -21.90 23.04
CA GLY A 320 -9.74 -21.17 22.77
C GLY A 320 -9.84 -19.64 22.81
N CYS A 321 -9.06 -19.05 23.72
CA CYS A 321 -8.67 -17.64 23.64
C CYS A 321 -7.51 -17.48 22.65
N GLY A 322 -7.64 -16.56 21.70
CA GLY A 322 -6.54 -16.11 20.85
C GLY A 322 -6.59 -16.71 19.46
N SER A 323 -7.21 -15.95 18.56
CA SER A 323 -7.24 -16.34 17.17
C SER A 323 -6.73 -15.23 16.28
N HIS A 324 -5.60 -15.54 15.67
CA HIS A 324 -5.01 -14.70 14.67
C HIS A 324 -5.62 -15.04 13.32
N ILE A 325 -5.83 -14.01 12.53
CA ILE A 325 -6.35 -14.11 11.18
C ILE A 325 -5.42 -13.31 10.28
N TRP A 326 -5.10 -13.87 9.13
CA TRP A 326 -4.12 -13.32 8.19
C TRP A 326 -4.67 -13.41 6.78
N ILE A 327 -4.26 -12.47 5.94
CA ILE A 327 -4.45 -12.53 4.50
C ILE A 327 -3.08 -12.75 3.88
N GLY A 328 -3.00 -13.63 2.88
CA GLY A 328 -1.80 -13.80 2.08
C GLY A 328 -2.12 -14.54 0.79
N MET A 329 -1.50 -14.13 -0.33
CA MET A 329 -1.65 -14.80 -1.63
C MET A 329 -3.13 -15.01 -2.03
N GLY A 330 -3.97 -13.99 -1.80
CA GLY A 330 -5.40 -14.01 -2.13
C GLY A 330 -6.25 -14.96 -1.28
N LYS A 331 -5.71 -15.51 -0.19
CA LYS A 331 -6.41 -16.41 0.74
C LYS A 331 -6.47 -15.82 2.13
N CYS A 332 -7.41 -16.33 2.92
CA CYS A 332 -7.52 -16.00 4.33
C CYS A 332 -7.16 -17.22 5.18
N PHE A 333 -6.30 -17.02 6.17
CA PHE A 333 -5.82 -18.02 7.10
C PHE A 333 -6.22 -17.67 8.52
N ARG A 334 -6.58 -18.68 9.30
CA ARG A 334 -7.01 -18.51 10.67
C ARG A 334 -6.26 -19.50 11.55
N GLY A 335 -5.52 -18.95 12.52
CA GLY A 335 -4.87 -19.73 13.56
C GLY A 335 -5.90 -20.20 14.58
N HIS A 336 -5.74 -21.44 15.01
CA HIS A 336 -6.44 -22.00 16.16
C HIS A 336 -5.40 -22.25 17.25
N PHE A 337 -5.56 -21.62 18.41
CA PHE A 337 -4.71 -21.82 19.57
C PHE A 337 -5.61 -22.03 20.78
N THR A 338 -5.54 -23.21 21.37
CA THR A 338 -6.32 -23.57 22.55
C THR A 338 -5.40 -23.93 23.70
N GLY A 339 -5.81 -23.54 24.90
CA GLY A 339 -5.16 -24.04 26.11
C GLY A 339 -5.50 -25.49 26.41
N GLU A 340 -6.49 -26.11 25.75
CA GLU A 340 -7.09 -27.37 26.21
C GLU A 340 -7.52 -28.37 25.11
N SER A 341 -7.34 -28.08 23.80
CA SER A 341 -7.78 -28.96 22.70
C SER A 341 -6.64 -29.72 22.03
N THR A 342 -6.93 -30.96 21.65
CA THR A 342 -5.95 -31.96 21.18
C THR A 342 -5.67 -31.93 19.67
N GLU A 343 -6.28 -31.02 18.90
CA GLU A 343 -6.21 -31.01 17.41
C GLU A 343 -6.25 -29.60 16.80
N ASP A 344 -5.39 -28.70 17.26
CA ASP A 344 -5.36 -27.30 16.80
C ASP A 344 -4.67 -27.09 15.44
N CYS A 345 -5.36 -27.48 14.39
CA CYS A 345 -4.98 -27.15 13.03
C CYS A 345 -5.43 -25.74 12.64
N ALA A 346 -4.62 -25.05 11.84
CA ALA A 346 -5.05 -23.81 11.20
C ALA A 346 -6.10 -24.09 10.12
N LEU A 347 -6.86 -23.06 9.75
CA LEU A 347 -7.87 -23.13 8.70
C LEU A 347 -7.52 -22.16 7.57
N VAL A 348 -7.90 -22.52 6.35
CA VAL A 348 -7.74 -21.68 5.16
C VAL A 348 -9.06 -21.58 4.42
N THR A 349 -9.34 -20.41 3.85
CA THR A 349 -10.48 -20.19 2.97
C THR A 349 -10.08 -19.36 1.76
N ASP A 350 -10.68 -19.70 0.62
CA ASP A 350 -10.54 -19.00 -0.65
C ASP A 350 -11.57 -17.86 -0.78
N ASP A 351 -12.68 -17.93 -0.03
CA ASP A 351 -13.85 -17.07 -0.21
C ASP A 351 -14.34 -16.38 1.08
N GLY A 352 -13.81 -16.74 2.24
CA GLY A 352 -14.23 -16.20 3.54
C GLY A 352 -15.42 -16.92 4.17
N ILE A 353 -15.96 -17.94 3.50
CA ILE A 353 -17.18 -18.67 3.89
C ILE A 353 -16.85 -20.15 4.12
N HIS A 354 -16.21 -20.80 3.14
CA HIS A 354 -15.89 -22.21 3.19
C HIS A 354 -14.46 -22.41 3.71
N TRP A 355 -14.33 -22.92 4.93
CA TRP A 355 -13.06 -23.13 5.60
C TRP A 355 -12.59 -24.59 5.47
N LYS A 356 -11.31 -24.77 5.20
CA LYS A 356 -10.63 -26.07 5.08
C LYS A 356 -9.56 -26.20 6.17
N THR A 357 -9.57 -27.31 6.90
CA THR A 357 -8.57 -27.60 7.94
C THR A 357 -7.23 -27.96 7.33
N LEU A 358 -6.15 -27.33 7.81
CA LEU A 358 -4.78 -27.63 7.45
C LEU A 358 -4.21 -28.78 8.30
N LYS A 359 -3.05 -29.31 7.91
CA LYS A 359 -2.34 -30.34 8.70
C LYS A 359 -1.51 -29.76 9.85
N TYR A 360 -1.35 -28.45 9.87
CA TYR A 360 -0.43 -27.72 10.75
C TYR A 360 -1.17 -26.55 11.39
N GLY A 361 -0.72 -26.14 12.56
CA GLY A 361 -1.07 -24.82 13.08
C GLY A 361 -0.11 -23.76 12.57
N ILE A 362 -0.58 -22.51 12.54
CA ILE A 362 0.16 -21.35 12.01
C ILE A 362 0.23 -20.28 13.08
N THR A 363 1.44 -19.80 13.38
CA THR A 363 1.67 -18.72 14.36
C THR A 363 1.97 -17.37 13.72
N GLN A 364 2.53 -17.37 12.52
CA GLN A 364 2.91 -16.17 11.78
C GLN A 364 2.85 -16.45 10.29
N ILE A 365 2.52 -15.43 9.50
CA ILE A 365 2.56 -15.46 8.03
C ILE A 365 3.29 -14.21 7.54
N ALA A 366 4.15 -14.38 6.55
CA ALA A 366 4.65 -13.31 5.70
C ALA A 366 4.18 -13.58 4.26
N ASP A 367 3.51 -12.59 3.67
CA ASP A 367 3.01 -12.65 2.30
C ASP A 367 4.09 -12.15 1.32
N ALA A 368 4.51 -13.02 0.41
CA ALA A 368 5.42 -12.68 -0.68
C ALA A 368 4.67 -12.52 -2.02
N ASN A 369 3.34 -12.34 -1.97
CA ASN A 369 2.42 -12.20 -3.09
C ASN A 369 2.25 -13.47 -3.93
N ARG A 370 3.36 -14.03 -4.46
CA ARG A 370 3.37 -15.27 -5.27
C ARG A 370 3.45 -16.54 -4.44
N PHE A 371 3.90 -16.44 -3.20
CA PHE A 371 3.99 -17.52 -2.23
C PHE A 371 3.83 -16.93 -0.83
N ILE A 372 3.63 -17.80 0.15
CA ILE A 372 3.59 -17.42 1.56
C ILE A 372 4.65 -18.15 2.35
N ILE A 373 5.17 -17.47 3.37
CA ILE A 373 6.05 -18.05 4.37
C ILE A 373 5.27 -18.11 5.67
N ALA A 374 5.23 -19.26 6.32
CA ALA A 374 4.55 -19.41 7.59
C ALA A 374 5.45 -20.11 8.61
N HIS A 375 5.27 -19.72 9.87
CA HIS A 375 5.84 -20.43 11.00
C HIS A 375 4.86 -21.50 11.48
N LEU A 376 5.23 -22.77 11.30
CA LEU A 376 4.34 -23.91 11.47
C LEU A 376 4.69 -24.73 12.71
N PHE A 377 3.67 -25.34 13.30
CA PHE A 377 3.83 -26.38 14.32
C PHE A 377 2.95 -27.58 13.99
N LYS A 378 3.37 -28.76 14.45
CA LYS A 378 2.55 -29.97 14.41
C LYS A 378 1.72 -30.06 15.70
N PRO A 379 0.38 -30.06 15.61
CA PRO A 379 -0.46 -30.32 16.78
C PRO A 379 -0.10 -31.68 17.39
N GLN A 380 0.00 -31.74 18.70
CA GLN A 380 0.12 -32.99 19.44
C GLN A 380 -1.19 -33.26 20.19
N THR A 381 -1.52 -34.53 20.41
CA THR A 381 -2.74 -34.99 21.10
C THR A 381 -2.74 -34.73 22.62
N ARG A 382 -1.97 -33.75 23.11
CA ARG A 382 -1.89 -33.41 24.54
C ARG A 382 -2.58 -32.10 24.83
N ALA A 383 -2.96 -31.95 26.10
CA ALA A 383 -3.92 -30.99 26.62
C ALA A 383 -3.55 -29.50 26.46
N TYR A 384 -2.46 -29.10 25.79
CA TYR A 384 -2.09 -27.70 25.62
C TYR A 384 -1.50 -27.45 24.23
N ALA A 385 -1.98 -26.44 23.48
CA ALA A 385 -1.48 -26.13 22.14
C ALA A 385 0.02 -25.77 22.08
N HIS A 386 0.61 -25.37 23.21
CA HIS A 386 2.04 -25.07 23.31
C HIS A 386 2.95 -26.32 23.34
N ASP A 387 2.37 -27.52 23.48
CA ASP A 387 3.11 -28.79 23.44
C ASP A 387 3.29 -29.31 22.00
N GLY A 388 2.75 -28.61 20.99
CA GLY A 388 2.98 -28.89 19.59
C GLY A 388 4.47 -28.91 19.23
N ALA A 389 4.89 -29.80 18.33
CA ALA A 389 6.27 -29.78 17.86
C ALA A 389 6.45 -28.60 16.89
N ASP A 390 7.18 -27.58 17.31
CA ASP A 390 7.64 -26.50 16.42
C ASP A 390 8.47 -27.12 15.29
N ILE A 391 8.08 -26.85 14.04
CA ILE A 391 8.76 -27.35 12.86
C ILE A 391 9.47 -26.26 12.05
N GLY A 392 9.41 -25.00 12.51
CA GLY A 392 10.06 -23.85 11.91
C GLY A 392 9.33 -23.29 10.69
N PHE A 393 10.06 -22.49 9.90
CA PHE A 393 9.52 -21.79 8.75
C PHE A 393 9.32 -22.70 7.54
N HIS A 394 8.19 -22.52 6.85
CA HIS A 394 7.82 -23.25 5.65
C HIS A 394 7.28 -22.31 4.57
N LEU A 395 7.41 -22.71 3.32
CA LEU A 395 6.96 -22.03 2.12
C LEU A 395 5.76 -22.77 1.52
N SER A 396 4.81 -22.04 0.95
CA SER A 396 3.71 -22.61 0.17
C SER A 396 3.32 -21.73 -1.01
N LEU A 397 2.94 -22.37 -2.12
CA LEU A 397 2.39 -21.74 -3.33
C LEU A 397 0.85 -21.78 -3.38
N ASP A 398 0.22 -22.55 -2.48
CA ASP A 398 -1.24 -22.77 -2.48
C ASP A 398 -1.88 -22.61 -1.10
N GLY A 399 -1.07 -22.37 -0.07
CA GLY A 399 -1.48 -22.27 1.33
C GLY A 399 -1.81 -23.60 2.01
N ILE A 400 -1.61 -24.73 1.33
CA ILE A 400 -2.03 -26.06 1.78
C ILE A 400 -0.84 -27.02 1.81
N ASN A 401 -0.02 -27.01 0.76
CA ASN A 401 1.17 -27.82 0.61
C ASN A 401 2.40 -26.99 1.01
N TRP A 402 3.14 -27.49 1.99
CA TRP A 402 4.20 -26.76 2.66
C TRP A 402 5.56 -27.45 2.48
N ARG A 403 6.58 -26.70 2.07
CA ARG A 403 7.98 -27.13 2.01
C ARG A 403 8.78 -26.41 3.07
N LYS A 404 9.60 -27.15 3.83
CA LYS A 404 10.46 -26.54 4.86
C LYS A 404 11.43 -25.54 4.24
N LEU A 405 11.54 -24.36 4.85
CA LEU A 405 12.50 -23.33 4.45
C LEU A 405 13.86 -23.62 5.09
N ASN A 406 14.89 -23.73 4.26
CA ASN A 406 16.27 -23.86 4.74
C ASN A 406 16.86 -22.48 5.06
N ALA A 407 16.43 -21.92 6.19
CA ALA A 407 16.92 -20.66 6.74
C ALA A 407 17.93 -20.88 7.88
N PRO A 408 18.93 -19.99 8.04
CA PRO A 408 19.91 -20.09 9.13
C PRO A 408 19.27 -19.91 10.52
N LEU A 409 18.16 -19.17 10.59
CA LEU A 409 17.32 -19.04 11.77
C LEU A 409 15.97 -19.73 11.51
N GLN A 410 15.53 -20.55 12.47
CA GLN A 410 14.28 -21.33 12.36
C GLN A 410 13.18 -20.84 13.31
N ASN A 411 13.49 -19.85 14.16
CA ASN A 411 12.59 -19.23 15.12
C ASN A 411 12.61 -17.70 14.92
N GLY A 412 11.70 -17.01 15.62
CA GLY A 412 11.67 -15.55 15.68
C GLY A 412 10.47 -14.93 14.96
N LYS A 413 10.58 -13.64 14.62
CA LYS A 413 9.60 -12.88 13.85
C LYS A 413 9.98 -12.84 12.38
N ILE A 414 8.98 -12.90 11.50
CA ILE A 414 9.19 -12.82 10.05
C ILE A 414 8.49 -11.62 9.42
N ALA A 415 9.12 -11.07 8.40
CA ALA A 415 8.50 -10.11 7.49
C ALA A 415 9.12 -10.27 6.10
N TYR A 416 8.33 -10.00 5.07
CA TYR A 416 8.77 -10.04 3.68
C TYR A 416 8.62 -8.68 3.02
N LEU A 417 9.63 -8.24 2.28
CA LEU A 417 9.66 -6.97 1.58
C LEU A 417 10.51 -7.10 0.31
N ASP A 418 9.91 -6.87 -0.85
CA ASP A 418 10.62 -6.68 -2.13
C ASP A 418 11.74 -7.70 -2.39
N GLY A 419 11.38 -8.99 -2.47
CA GLY A 419 12.37 -10.05 -2.69
C GLY A 419 13.17 -10.44 -1.44
N LYS A 420 12.98 -9.77 -0.30
CA LYS A 420 13.73 -10.02 0.93
C LYS A 420 12.85 -10.60 2.03
N LEU A 421 13.27 -11.74 2.58
CA LEU A 421 12.70 -12.33 3.77
C LEU A 421 13.60 -12.01 4.97
N LEU A 422 13.08 -11.26 5.93
CA LEU A 422 13.74 -11.00 7.20
C LEU A 422 13.23 -11.97 8.26
N ILE A 423 14.16 -12.62 8.95
CA ILE A 423 13.93 -13.41 10.16
C ILE A 423 14.69 -12.73 11.30
N ALA A 424 13.98 -12.41 12.38
CA ALA A 424 14.54 -11.78 13.56
C ALA A 424 14.27 -12.63 14.81
N ASP A 425 15.32 -13.26 15.34
CA ASP A 425 15.29 -14.04 16.59
C ASP A 425 16.01 -13.27 17.70
N GLY A 426 15.26 -12.38 18.37
CA GLY A 426 15.84 -11.42 19.29
C GLY A 426 16.78 -10.45 18.57
N ASN A 427 18.07 -10.49 18.90
CA ASN A 427 19.10 -9.64 18.28
C ASN A 427 19.77 -10.27 17.04
N LYS A 428 19.51 -11.56 16.77
CA LYS A 428 20.04 -12.26 15.60
C LYS A 428 19.11 -12.03 14.42
N LEU A 429 19.69 -11.58 13.31
CA LEU A 429 18.96 -11.28 12.08
C LEU A 429 19.48 -12.18 10.96
N ALA A 430 18.56 -12.66 10.13
CA ALA A 430 18.87 -13.30 8.86
C ALA A 430 18.02 -12.67 7.77
N VAL A 431 18.67 -12.12 6.74
CA VAL A 431 18.02 -11.55 5.57
C VAL A 431 18.30 -12.45 4.38
N GLY A 432 17.26 -13.11 3.89
CA GLY A 432 17.30 -13.89 2.66
C GLY A 432 16.91 -13.03 1.48
N THR A 433 17.76 -12.90 0.47
CA THR A 433 17.38 -12.31 -0.83
C THR A 433 16.96 -13.42 -1.78
N LEU A 434 15.75 -13.35 -2.31
CA LEU A 434 15.20 -14.32 -3.26
C LEU A 434 16.12 -14.39 -4.49
N LYS A 435 16.51 -15.60 -4.88
CA LYS A 435 17.26 -15.83 -6.12
C LYS A 435 16.33 -15.61 -7.32
N ASN A 436 16.84 -14.90 -8.32
CA ASN A 436 16.13 -14.68 -9.59
C ASN A 436 16.20 -15.91 -10.49
#